data_AF-A0A2V4E2K2-F1
#
_entry.id   AF-A0A2V4E2K2-F1
#
_cell.length_a   1.000
_cell.length_b   1.000
_cell.length_c   1.000
_cell.angle_alpha   90.00
_cell.angle_beta   90.00
_cell.angle_gamma   90.00
#
_symmetry.space_group_name_H-M   'P 1'
#
loop_
_entity.id
_entity.type
_entity.pdbx_description
1 polymer ?
#
loop_
_entity_poly.entity_id
_entity_poly.type
_entity_poly.pdbx_seq_one_letter_code
_entity_poly.pdbx_strand_id
1 'polypeptide(L)'
;MPQVFELVGRDSHGNDVVKYGFVLKQWFVNRGDSYKNNYHYDSTLSWCTNIGYRLPNVRDLTNASCQDETSNSKCQGAKGATPSSPKNLYQRRIGAGFFSEWGAMYNYTDAHFVLLGFYWTSDVMSFDHFLVHSGNGYISSSRNGKLNGLCVSP
;
A
#
# COMPACT_ATOMS: atom_id res chain seq x y z
N MET A 1 0.45 3.30 -15.65
CA MET A 1 -0.45 3.05 -16.81
C MET A 1 -0.80 1.57 -16.82
N PRO A 2 -2.08 1.20 -17.05
CA PRO A 2 -2.52 -0.20 -16.97
C PRO A 2 -1.84 -1.09 -18.00
N GLN A 3 -1.32 -2.24 -17.57
CA GLN A 3 -0.68 -3.22 -18.46
C GLN A 3 -1.42 -4.55 -18.39
N VAL A 4 -1.70 -5.14 -19.56
CA VAL A 4 -2.34 -6.45 -19.68
C VAL A 4 -1.26 -7.52 -19.65
N PHE A 5 -1.40 -8.48 -18.74
CA PHE A 5 -0.56 -9.66 -18.66
C PHE A 5 -1.41 -10.91 -18.92
N GLU A 6 -0.85 -11.88 -19.62
CA GLU A 6 -1.44 -13.20 -19.80
C GLU A 6 -0.44 -14.26 -19.32
N LEU A 7 -0.86 -15.07 -18.35
CA LEU A 7 -0.15 -16.26 -17.93
C LEU A 7 -0.69 -17.44 -18.72
N VAL A 8 0.19 -18.15 -19.41
CA VAL A 8 -0.15 -19.31 -20.22
C VAL A 8 0.40 -20.56 -19.55
N GLY A 9 -0.49 -21.45 -19.12
CA GLY A 9 -0.13 -22.77 -18.63
C GLY A 9 -0.04 -23.75 -19.79
N ARG A 10 1.12 -24.39 -19.94
CA ARG A 10 1.39 -25.39 -20.98
C ARG A 10 1.48 -26.79 -20.40
N ASP A 11 1.03 -27.78 -21.17
CA ASP A 11 1.22 -29.18 -20.84
C ASP A 11 2.67 -29.63 -21.09
N SER A 12 2.98 -30.90 -20.80
CA SER A 12 4.32 -31.46 -21.02
C SER A 12 4.76 -31.54 -22.49
N HIS A 13 3.83 -31.38 -23.43
CA HIS A 13 4.08 -31.35 -24.87
C HIS A 13 4.19 -29.91 -25.40
N GLY A 14 4.07 -28.90 -24.53
CA GLY A 14 4.14 -27.49 -24.88
C GLY A 14 2.84 -26.91 -25.44
N ASN A 15 1.72 -27.65 -25.36
CA ASN A 15 0.42 -27.13 -25.79
C ASN A 15 -0.14 -26.19 -24.73
N ASP A 16 -0.64 -25.04 -25.16
CA ASP A 16 -1.37 -24.11 -24.30
C ASP A 16 -2.70 -24.76 -23.85
N VAL A 17 -2.84 -25.03 -22.55
CA VAL A 17 -4.04 -25.69 -21.97
C VAL A 17 -4.87 -24.77 -21.09
N VAL A 18 -4.27 -23.71 -20.53
CA VAL A 18 -4.99 -22.71 -19.73
C VAL A 18 -4.37 -21.33 -19.91
N LYS A 19 -5.22 -20.29 -19.91
CA LYS A 19 -4.81 -18.89 -19.99
C LYS A 19 -5.46 -18.09 -18.89
N TYR A 20 -4.68 -17.26 -18.22
CA TYR A 20 -5.16 -16.36 -17.18
C TYR A 20 -4.66 -14.94 -17.46
N GLY A 21 -5.61 -14.05 -17.78
CA GLY A 21 -5.33 -12.65 -18.06
C GLY A 21 -5.65 -11.75 -16.87
N PHE A 22 -4.79 -10.76 -16.60
CA PHE A 22 -5.07 -9.70 -15.62
C PHE A 22 -4.49 -8.36 -16.06
N VAL A 23 -5.05 -7.28 -15.52
CA VAL A 23 -4.59 -5.91 -15.79
C VAL A 23 -3.93 -5.35 -14.54
N LEU A 24 -2.63 -5.09 -14.61
CA LEU A 24 -1.92 -4.40 -13.54
C LEU A 24 -2.16 -2.90 -13.66
N LYS A 25 -2.86 -2.31 -12.69
CA LYS A 25 -3.29 -0.89 -12.75
C LYS A 25 -2.21 0.09 -12.28
N GLN A 26 -1.44 -0.30 -11.27
CA GLN A 26 -0.49 0.56 -10.57
C GLN A 26 0.78 -0.21 -10.23
N TRP A 27 1.90 0.49 -10.21
CA TRP A 27 3.18 -0.02 -9.73
C TRP A 27 3.54 0.62 -8.40
N PHE A 28 4.07 -0.19 -7.48
CA PHE A 28 4.52 0.27 -6.17
C PHE A 28 6.01 -0.01 -6.00
N VAL A 29 6.74 0.95 -5.45
CA VAL A 29 8.18 0.83 -5.20
C VAL A 29 8.45 1.09 -3.72
N ASN A 30 8.94 0.08 -3.02
CA ASN A 30 9.35 0.19 -1.63
C ASN A 30 10.76 0.80 -1.54
N ARG A 31 10.96 1.78 -0.66
CA ARG A 31 12.21 2.55 -0.57
C ARG A 31 13.35 1.80 0.12
N GLY A 32 13.09 0.70 0.82
CA GLY A 32 14.15 -0.19 1.29
C GLY A 32 13.91 -0.88 2.64
N ASP A 33 14.95 -1.59 3.08
CA ASP A 33 14.92 -2.59 4.16
C ASP A 33 15.01 -2.04 5.59
N SER A 34 14.18 -2.65 6.43
CA SER A 34 13.60 -2.31 7.74
C SER A 34 14.33 -2.60 9.03
N TYR A 35 15.49 -2.00 9.30
CA TYR A 35 15.82 -1.64 10.70
C TYR A 35 16.58 -0.31 10.85
N LYS A 36 17.34 0.14 9.83
CA LYS A 36 18.23 1.32 9.94
C LYS A 36 17.74 2.56 9.19
N ASN A 37 16.84 2.40 8.22
CA ASN A 37 16.54 3.42 7.22
C ASN A 37 15.09 3.90 7.30
N ASN A 38 14.76 4.57 8.41
CA ASN A 38 13.51 5.28 8.53
C ASN A 38 13.67 6.71 7.95
N TYR A 39 12.72 7.15 7.14
CA TYR A 39 12.80 8.42 6.40
C TYR A 39 11.75 9.42 6.88
N HIS A 40 12.11 10.72 6.86
CA HIS A 40 11.14 11.80 7.00
C HIS A 40 10.20 11.84 5.79
N TYR A 41 9.00 12.39 5.99
CA TYR A 41 7.99 12.57 4.95
C TYR A 41 8.58 13.25 3.70
N ASP A 42 9.20 14.43 3.87
CA ASP A 42 9.75 15.21 2.75
C ASP A 42 10.84 14.46 1.98
N SER A 43 11.66 13.66 2.68
CA SER A 43 12.67 12.83 2.02
C SER A 43 12.03 11.78 1.13
N THR A 44 10.93 11.17 1.59
CA THR A 44 10.20 10.15 0.82
C THR A 44 9.47 10.79 -0.34
N LEU A 45 8.81 11.92 -0.12
CA LEU A 45 8.16 12.71 -1.17
C LEU A 45 9.15 13.10 -2.27
N SER A 46 10.30 13.65 -1.88
CA SER A 46 11.39 14.03 -2.80
C SER A 46 11.89 12.84 -3.59
N TRP A 47 12.11 11.69 -2.93
CA TRP A 47 12.56 10.47 -3.61
C TRP A 47 11.53 9.93 -4.60
N CYS A 48 10.26 9.82 -4.21
CA CYS A 48 9.20 9.38 -5.14
C CYS A 48 9.16 10.29 -6.37
N THR A 49 9.17 11.60 -6.16
CA THR A 49 9.15 12.59 -7.25
C THR A 49 10.35 12.42 -8.17
N ASN A 50 11.55 12.22 -7.60
CA ASN A 50 12.79 12.06 -8.37
C ASN A 50 12.81 10.81 -9.25
N ILE A 51 12.12 9.73 -8.85
CA ILE A 51 11.99 8.51 -9.67
C ILE A 51 10.78 8.55 -10.63
N GLY A 52 10.04 9.65 -10.68
CA GLY A 52 8.84 9.81 -11.53
C GLY A 52 7.56 9.20 -10.94
N TYR A 53 7.54 8.96 -9.63
CA TYR A 53 6.42 8.40 -8.87
C TYR A 53 5.85 9.45 -7.92
N ARG A 54 4.73 9.14 -7.27
CA ARG A 54 4.15 9.96 -6.20
C ARG A 54 4.10 9.18 -4.89
N LEU A 55 3.95 9.88 -3.78
CA LEU A 55 3.53 9.24 -2.54
C LEU A 55 2.12 8.65 -2.73
N PRO A 56 1.86 7.45 -2.16
CA PRO A 56 0.52 6.90 -2.16
C PRO A 56 -0.41 7.78 -1.33
N ASN A 57 -1.69 7.76 -1.64
CA ASN A 57 -2.75 8.17 -0.74
C ASN A 57 -3.28 6.92 0.01
N VAL A 58 -4.10 7.09 1.04
CA VAL A 58 -4.62 6.00 1.88
C VAL A 58 -5.36 4.96 1.04
N ARG A 59 -6.20 5.41 0.09
CA ARG A 59 -6.94 4.52 -0.82
C ARG A 59 -6.06 3.73 -1.81
N ASP A 60 -4.84 4.19 -2.11
CA ASP A 60 -3.91 3.39 -2.90
C ASP A 60 -3.45 2.14 -2.11
N LEU A 61 -3.53 2.16 -0.77
CA LEU A 61 -2.94 1.14 0.09
C LEU A 61 -3.96 0.26 0.81
N THR A 62 -5.06 0.82 1.32
CA THR A 62 -5.98 0.10 2.20
C THR A 62 -7.43 0.50 1.97
N ASN A 63 -8.35 -0.43 2.22
CA ASN A 63 -9.79 -0.14 2.32
C ASN A 63 -10.27 -0.06 3.77
N ALA A 64 -9.36 -0.04 4.74
CA ALA A 64 -9.66 0.25 6.13
C ALA A 64 -10.47 1.55 6.26
N SER A 65 -11.39 1.58 7.21
CA SER A 65 -12.20 2.77 7.49
C SER A 65 -12.24 3.08 8.98
N CYS A 66 -12.53 4.34 9.30
CA CYS A 66 -12.57 4.84 10.67
C CYS A 66 -14.00 5.01 11.16
N GLN A 67 -14.81 3.96 10.91
CA GLN A 67 -16.23 3.94 11.24
C GLN A 67 -16.54 3.20 12.55
N ASP A 68 -15.59 2.43 13.09
CA ASP A 68 -15.75 1.70 14.35
C ASP A 68 -15.62 2.67 15.54
N GLU A 69 -16.46 2.55 16.56
CA GLU A 69 -16.39 3.34 17.82
C GLU A 69 -15.05 3.16 18.56
N THR A 70 -14.36 2.04 18.33
CA THR A 70 -13.01 1.78 18.85
C THR A 70 -11.89 2.40 18.00
N SER A 71 -12.22 3.02 16.86
CA SER A 71 -11.25 3.68 16.00
C SER A 71 -10.64 4.88 16.71
N ASN A 72 -9.33 4.83 16.91
CA ASN A 72 -8.58 5.96 17.47
C ASN A 72 -8.80 7.24 16.64
N SER A 73 -8.81 8.40 17.29
CA SER A 73 -8.94 9.71 16.63
C SER A 73 -7.90 9.95 15.54
N LYS A 74 -6.78 9.21 15.58
CA LYS A 74 -5.68 9.25 14.61
C LYS A 74 -6.01 8.84 13.17
N CYS A 75 -7.18 8.28 12.90
CA CYS A 75 -7.54 7.89 11.54
C CYS A 75 -8.78 8.63 11.01
N GLN A 76 -9.37 9.52 11.84
CA GLN A 76 -10.58 10.25 11.49
C GLN A 76 -10.37 11.12 10.25
N GLY A 77 -11.30 11.02 9.29
CA GLY A 77 -11.22 11.71 8.00
C GLY A 77 -10.38 11.01 6.92
N ALA A 78 -9.69 9.90 7.24
CA ALA A 78 -8.98 9.11 6.24
C ALA A 78 -9.96 8.48 5.23
N LYS A 79 -9.57 8.50 3.95
CA LYS A 79 -10.37 7.94 2.85
C LYS A 79 -9.69 6.69 2.31
N GLY A 80 -10.12 5.54 2.82
CA GLY A 80 -9.73 4.23 2.28
C GLY A 80 -10.34 3.95 0.92
N ALA A 81 -9.85 2.90 0.27
CA ALA A 81 -10.41 2.36 -0.96
C ALA A 81 -11.83 1.81 -0.73
N THR A 82 -12.53 1.54 -1.84
CA THR A 82 -13.86 0.93 -1.82
C THR A 82 -13.81 -0.49 -2.37
N PRO A 83 -14.71 -1.37 -1.91
CA PRO A 83 -15.66 -1.18 -0.80
C PRO A 83 -14.93 -1.09 0.55
N SER A 84 -15.41 -0.20 1.42
CA SER A 84 -14.78 0.06 2.71
C SER A 84 -14.93 -1.12 3.67
N SER A 85 -13.88 -1.39 4.44
CA SER A 85 -13.90 -2.30 5.57
C SER A 85 -14.73 -1.70 6.70
N PRO A 86 -15.46 -2.50 7.50
CA PRO A 86 -16.22 -2.01 8.65
C PRO A 86 -15.33 -1.50 9.80
N LYS A 87 -14.03 -1.80 9.77
CA LYS A 87 -13.06 -1.45 10.83
C LYS A 87 -11.83 -0.79 10.25
N ASN A 88 -10.98 -0.26 11.13
CA ASN A 88 -9.68 0.30 10.77
C ASN A 88 -8.62 -0.79 10.51
N LEU A 89 -8.98 -1.80 9.71
CA LEU A 89 -8.15 -2.90 9.23
C LEU A 89 -8.63 -3.25 7.83
N TYR A 90 -7.75 -3.64 6.92
CA TYR A 90 -8.20 -4.01 5.58
C TYR A 90 -9.09 -5.26 5.62
N GLN A 91 -9.92 -5.41 4.59
CA GLN A 91 -10.44 -6.72 4.18
C GLN A 91 -9.78 -7.12 2.87
N ARG A 92 -9.46 -8.41 2.71
CA ARG A 92 -8.83 -8.91 1.48
C ARG A 92 -9.81 -8.81 0.30
N ARG A 93 -9.63 -7.79 -0.54
CA ARG A 93 -10.49 -7.49 -1.70
C ARG A 93 -9.66 -6.93 -2.86
N ILE A 94 -9.91 -7.47 -4.05
CA ILE A 94 -9.26 -7.00 -5.29
C ILE A 94 -9.75 -5.59 -5.62
N GLY A 95 -8.83 -4.71 -6.00
CA GLY A 95 -9.10 -3.31 -6.31
C GLY A 95 -9.31 -2.41 -5.09
N ALA A 96 -9.07 -2.91 -3.88
CA ALA A 96 -9.33 -2.21 -2.63
C ALA A 96 -8.05 -1.65 -1.98
N GLY A 97 -7.05 -1.30 -2.80
CA GLY A 97 -5.73 -0.84 -2.38
C GLY A 97 -4.70 -1.97 -2.26
N PHE A 98 -3.42 -1.61 -2.36
CA PHE A 98 -2.30 -2.55 -2.48
C PHE A 98 -2.22 -3.54 -1.30
N PHE A 99 -2.22 -3.07 -0.06
CA PHE A 99 -2.14 -3.97 1.09
C PHE A 99 -3.43 -4.79 1.28
N SER A 100 -4.60 -4.26 0.90
CA SER A 100 -5.84 -5.06 0.91
C SER A 100 -5.80 -6.20 -0.10
N GLU A 101 -5.29 -5.95 -1.30
CA GLU A 101 -5.28 -6.94 -2.38
C GLU A 101 -4.21 -8.02 -2.13
N TRP A 102 -3.00 -7.60 -1.77
CA TRP A 102 -1.84 -8.47 -1.64
C TRP A 102 -1.65 -9.01 -0.21
N GLY A 103 -2.19 -8.33 0.81
CA GLY A 103 -2.13 -8.77 2.20
C GLY A 103 -0.87 -8.30 2.91
N ALA A 104 -0.43 -9.07 3.90
CA ALA A 104 0.70 -8.73 4.75
C ALA A 104 2.02 -8.72 3.96
N MET A 105 2.60 -7.53 3.78
CA MET A 105 3.72 -7.38 2.86
C MET A 105 5.03 -8.05 3.31
N TYR A 106 5.22 -8.27 4.60
CA TYR A 106 6.40 -8.98 5.12
C TYR A 106 6.44 -10.46 4.73
N ASN A 107 5.36 -11.02 4.17
CA ASN A 107 5.35 -12.38 3.62
C ASN A 107 6.00 -12.48 2.23
N TYR A 108 6.32 -11.36 1.60
CA TYR A 108 6.93 -11.31 0.28
C TYR A 108 8.45 -11.22 0.41
N THR A 109 9.13 -12.37 0.24
CA THR A 109 10.59 -12.47 0.24
C THR A 109 11.20 -11.50 -0.77
N ASP A 110 12.31 -10.87 -0.40
CA ASP A 110 13.08 -9.91 -1.22
C ASP A 110 12.32 -8.64 -1.64
N ALA A 111 11.10 -8.41 -1.14
CA ALA A 111 10.37 -7.15 -1.33
C ALA A 111 10.77 -6.06 -0.31
N HIS A 112 11.60 -6.42 0.67
CA HIS A 112 12.15 -5.55 1.72
C HIS A 112 11.10 -4.82 2.57
N PHE A 113 9.91 -5.41 2.74
CA PHE A 113 8.90 -4.91 3.68
C PHE A 113 9.18 -5.42 5.09
N VAL A 114 8.98 -4.52 6.05
CA VAL A 114 9.34 -4.72 7.45
C VAL A 114 8.12 -5.24 8.19
N LEU A 115 8.32 -6.16 9.16
CA LEU A 115 7.23 -6.87 9.85
C LEU A 115 6.16 -5.93 10.45
N LEU A 116 6.59 -4.83 11.06
CA LEU A 116 5.72 -3.83 11.71
C LEU A 116 5.84 -2.45 11.06
N GLY A 117 5.76 -2.41 9.72
CA GLY A 117 6.03 -1.21 8.94
C GLY A 117 4.83 -0.32 8.71
N PHE A 118 4.87 0.88 9.28
CA PHE A 118 4.04 2.00 8.82
C PHE A 118 4.71 2.73 7.64
N TYR A 119 3.90 3.10 6.66
CA TYR A 119 4.31 3.77 5.44
C TYR A 119 3.64 5.13 5.31
N TRP A 120 4.40 6.12 4.88
CA TRP A 120 3.89 7.48 4.63
C TRP A 120 2.83 7.47 3.52
N THR A 121 1.79 8.28 3.72
CA THR A 121 0.85 8.65 2.65
C THR A 121 0.78 10.17 2.51
N SER A 122 0.31 10.63 1.36
CA SER A 122 0.15 12.05 1.03
C SER A 122 -1.08 12.70 1.66
N ASP A 123 -2.05 11.92 2.14
CA ASP A 123 -3.23 12.46 2.82
C ASP A 123 -2.88 13.02 4.20
N VAL A 124 -3.57 14.11 4.58
CA VAL A 124 -3.33 14.83 5.84
C VAL A 124 -4.61 15.02 6.64
N MET A 125 -4.47 15.02 7.96
CA MET A 125 -5.48 15.42 8.94
C MET A 125 -4.93 16.59 9.74
N SER A 126 -5.41 17.80 9.47
CA SER A 126 -4.89 19.03 10.08
C SER A 126 -3.38 19.20 9.79
N PHE A 127 -2.52 18.89 10.76
CA PHE A 127 -1.06 18.96 10.65
C PHE A 127 -0.37 17.59 10.63
N ASP A 128 -1.14 16.50 10.65
CA ASP A 128 -0.60 15.15 10.72
C ASP A 128 -0.78 14.43 9.37
N HIS A 129 0.24 13.69 8.93
CA HIS A 129 0.13 12.83 7.75
C HIS A 129 -0.48 11.50 8.13
N PHE A 130 -1.37 10.98 7.29
CA PHE A 130 -1.82 9.60 7.45
C PHE A 130 -0.71 8.63 7.07
N LEU A 131 -0.73 7.48 7.74
CA LEU A 131 0.21 6.39 7.56
C LEU A 131 -0.52 5.07 7.67
N VAL A 132 -0.11 4.10 6.85
CA VAL A 132 -0.78 2.81 6.71
C VAL A 132 0.16 1.68 7.08
N HIS A 133 -0.31 0.76 7.91
CA HIS A 133 0.43 -0.42 8.31
C HIS A 133 0.41 -1.49 7.22
N SER A 134 1.59 -1.91 6.77
CA SER A 134 1.76 -2.88 5.66
C SER A 134 1.34 -4.32 5.99
N GLY A 135 1.17 -4.66 7.27
CA GLY A 135 0.74 -6.00 7.69
C GLY A 135 -0.78 -6.20 7.63
N ASN A 136 -1.57 -5.19 7.98
CA ASN A 136 -3.01 -5.32 8.23
C ASN A 136 -3.84 -4.11 7.74
N GLY A 137 -3.22 -3.13 7.09
CA GLY A 137 -3.89 -1.96 6.53
C GLY A 137 -4.38 -0.95 7.55
N TYR A 138 -3.97 -1.05 8.82
CA TYR A 138 -4.35 -0.13 9.88
C TYR A 138 -3.91 1.30 9.55
N ILE A 139 -4.85 2.24 9.63
CA ILE A 139 -4.59 3.67 9.41
C ILE A 139 -4.30 4.35 10.74
N SER A 140 -3.25 5.16 10.76
CA SER A 140 -2.95 6.10 11.86
C SER A 140 -2.53 7.43 11.26
N SER A 141 -2.22 8.40 12.11
CA SER A 141 -1.60 9.66 11.74
C SER A 141 -0.36 9.93 12.59
N SER A 142 0.56 10.73 12.04
CA SER A 142 1.65 11.33 12.78
C SER A 142 2.08 12.64 12.13
N ARG A 143 2.38 13.65 12.94
CA ARG A 143 3.00 14.90 12.48
C ARG A 143 4.42 14.70 12.00
N ASN A 144 5.19 14.00 12.84
CA ASN A 144 6.63 13.86 12.71
C ASN A 144 7.01 12.41 12.95
N GLY A 145 8.15 12.04 12.41
CA GLY A 145 8.71 10.72 12.62
C GLY A 145 9.65 10.35 11.50
N LYS A 146 10.24 9.18 11.65
CA LYS A 146 10.92 8.50 10.57
C LYS A 146 10.17 7.20 10.36
N LEU A 147 9.64 7.00 9.16
CA LEU A 147 8.85 5.82 8.79
C LEU A 147 9.33 5.27 7.45
N ASN A 148 8.71 4.18 7.00
CA ASN A 148 9.04 3.56 5.73
C ASN A 148 8.49 4.38 4.55
N GLY A 149 9.22 4.32 3.43
CA GLY A 149 8.84 5.00 2.21
C GLY A 149 8.26 4.03 1.19
N LEU A 150 7.13 4.40 0.60
CA LEU A 150 6.52 3.69 -0.53
C LEU A 150 6.14 4.73 -1.58
N CYS A 151 6.34 4.41 -2.84
CA CYS A 151 5.90 5.22 -3.95
C CYS A 151 4.92 4.44 -4.81
N VAL A 152 4.01 5.15 -5.47
CA VAL A 152 3.06 4.58 -6.44
C VAL A 152 3.19 5.32 -7.76
N SER A 153 3.04 4.60 -8.87
CA SER A 153 3.02 5.20 -10.19
C SER A 153 1.91 6.27 -10.28
N PRO A 154 2.11 7.34 -11.06
CA PRO A 154 1.12 8.42 -11.22
C PRO A 154 -0.30 7.91 -11.48
#